data_AF-A0AAT9GG47-F1
#
_entry.id   AF-A0AAT9GG47-F1
#
_cell.length_a   1.000
_cell.length_b   1.000
_cell.length_c   1.000
_cell.angle_alpha   90.00
_cell.angle_beta   90.00
_cell.angle_gamma   90.00
#
_symmetry.space_group_name_H-M   'P 1'
#
loop_
_entity.id
_entity.type
_entity.pdbx_description
1 polymer ?
#
loop_
_entity_poly.entity_id
_entity_poly.type
_entity_poly.pdbx_seq_one_letter_code
_entity_poly.pdbx_strand_id
1 'polypeptide(L)'
;MAVTYEIKETYTSGSGDLVLKLQVGNGQYHNTMVMLGDELLVWGTFPKLTIGKVADCKNKKLFIEVNATDTNANTNLIPVTIELADNSKKEVYEYEQSVAQNGGSILFNIYIDIV
;
A
#
# COMPACT_ATOMS: atom_id res chain seq x y z
N MET A 1 -13.68 -14.02 8.10
CA MET A 1 -13.01 -13.01 8.96
C MET A 1 -11.68 -12.70 8.31
N ALA A 2 -11.37 -11.42 8.07
CA ALA A 2 -10.10 -11.06 7.44
C ALA A 2 -8.94 -11.27 8.42
N VAL A 3 -7.81 -11.76 7.94
CA VAL A 3 -6.57 -11.82 8.73
C VAL A 3 -5.84 -10.51 8.54
N THR A 4 -5.46 -9.84 9.63
CA THR A 4 -4.73 -8.57 9.58
C THR A 4 -3.24 -8.80 9.68
N TYR A 5 -2.48 -8.14 8.80
CA TYR A 5 -1.03 -8.16 8.77
C TYR A 5 -0.51 -6.73 8.87
N GLU A 6 0.21 -6.42 9.96
CA GLU A 6 0.78 -5.09 10.18
C GLU A 6 2.24 -5.05 9.74
N ILE A 7 2.60 -4.00 8.99
CA ILE A 7 3.93 -3.80 8.43
C ILE A 7 4.39 -2.39 8.76
N LYS A 8 5.67 -2.24 9.12
CA LYS A 8 6.29 -0.95 9.41
C LYS A 8 7.54 -0.77 8.54
N GLU A 9 7.59 0.32 7.81
CA GLU A 9 8.67 0.70 6.91
C GLU A 9 9.10 2.14 7.15
N THR A 10 10.24 2.50 6.55
CA THR A 10 10.75 3.87 6.53
C THR A 10 11.12 4.25 5.11
N TYR A 11 10.65 5.40 4.64
CA TYR A 11 11.05 5.96 3.36
C TYR A 11 11.87 7.23 3.58
N THR A 12 13.16 7.19 3.25
CA THR A 12 14.01 8.39 3.31
C THR A 12 13.72 9.31 2.14
N SER A 13 12.98 10.39 2.34
CA SER A 13 12.52 11.27 1.28
C SER A 13 13.62 12.16 0.68
N GLY A 14 13.52 12.40 -0.62
CA GLY A 14 14.35 13.32 -1.38
C GLY A 14 13.67 14.67 -1.58
N SER A 15 13.24 14.95 -2.80
CA SER A 15 12.62 16.23 -3.17
C SER A 15 11.55 16.08 -4.25
N GLY A 16 10.73 17.12 -4.43
CA GLY A 16 9.70 17.14 -5.45
C GLY A 16 8.39 16.52 -4.98
N ASP A 17 7.68 15.89 -5.91
CA ASP A 17 6.38 15.29 -5.66
C ASP A 17 6.53 13.84 -5.21
N LEU A 18 5.86 13.48 -4.13
CA LEU A 18 5.79 12.12 -3.62
C LEU A 18 4.61 11.40 -4.26
N VAL A 19 4.90 10.25 -4.86
CA VAL A 19 3.95 9.43 -5.60
C VAL A 19 3.95 8.02 -5.02
N LEU A 20 2.76 7.50 -4.79
CA LEU A 20 2.49 6.12 -4.44
C LEU A 20 1.91 5.39 -5.65
N LYS A 21 2.44 4.21 -5.97
CA LYS A 21 1.76 3.24 -6.83
C LYS A 21 1.51 1.99 -6.02
N LEU A 22 0.34 1.40 -6.23
CA LEU A 22 -0.06 0.16 -5.61
C LEU A 22 -0.42 -0.83 -6.72
N GLN A 23 0.08 -2.05 -6.56
CA GLN A 23 -0.36 -3.18 -7.35
C GLN A 23 -0.71 -4.33 -6.41
N VAL A 24 -1.94 -4.80 -6.50
CA VAL A 24 -2.38 -6.04 -5.87
C VAL A 24 -2.53 -7.06 -6.98
N GLY A 25 -1.80 -8.16 -6.90
CA GLY A 25 -1.60 -9.04 -8.06
C GLY A 25 -2.81 -9.89 -8.46
N ASN A 26 -2.60 -10.65 -9.54
CA ASN A 26 -3.31 -11.89 -9.91
C ASN A 26 -4.84 -11.85 -9.97
N GLY A 27 -5.45 -10.72 -10.35
CA GLY A 27 -6.91 -10.64 -10.52
C GLY A 27 -7.66 -10.69 -9.19
N GLN A 28 -6.99 -10.35 -8.09
CA GLN A 28 -7.61 -10.24 -6.78
C GLN A 28 -8.48 -8.98 -6.70
N TYR A 29 -9.66 -9.11 -6.10
CA TYR A 29 -10.45 -7.94 -5.72
C TYR A 29 -9.79 -7.27 -4.51
N HIS A 30 -9.63 -5.95 -4.57
CA HIS A 30 -9.15 -5.21 -3.42
C HIS A 30 -9.81 -3.84 -3.30
N ASN A 31 -9.75 -3.31 -2.09
CA ASN A 31 -10.03 -1.92 -1.80
C ASN A 31 -8.87 -1.36 -0.97
N THR A 32 -8.50 -0.11 -1.22
CA THR A 32 -7.37 0.51 -0.55
C THR A 32 -7.78 1.83 0.10
N MET A 33 -7.29 2.07 1.31
CA MET A 33 -7.35 3.37 1.97
C MET A 33 -5.94 3.89 2.18
N VAL A 34 -5.70 5.16 1.82
CA VAL A 34 -4.40 5.81 2.06
C VAL A 34 -4.61 7.08 2.87
N MET A 35 -3.83 7.23 3.93
CA MET A 35 -3.84 8.40 4.79
C MET A 35 -2.43 8.94 5.00
N LEU A 36 -2.28 10.26 5.13
CA LEU A 36 -1.03 10.91 5.54
C LEU A 36 -1.26 11.66 6.86
N GLY A 37 -0.72 11.13 7.95
CA GLY A 37 -1.19 11.49 9.29
C GLY A 37 -2.68 11.14 9.43
N ASP A 38 -3.51 12.12 9.75
CA ASP A 38 -4.96 11.96 9.90
C ASP A 38 -5.75 12.30 8.61
N GLU A 39 -5.06 12.71 7.54
CA GLU A 39 -5.70 13.14 6.30
C GLU A 39 -5.94 11.95 5.37
N LEU A 40 -7.21 11.71 5.01
CA LEU A 40 -7.59 10.72 3.99
C LEU A 40 -7.29 11.24 2.59
N LEU A 41 -6.38 10.57 1.88
CA LEU A 41 -5.98 10.94 0.52
C LEU A 41 -6.83 10.23 -0.54
N VAL A 42 -7.11 8.94 -0.33
CA VAL A 42 -7.94 8.15 -1.23
C VAL A 42 -8.57 6.98 -0.48
N TRP A 43 -9.78 6.62 -0.92
CA TRP A 43 -10.43 5.37 -0.57
C TRP A 43 -11.03 4.76 -1.84
N GLY A 44 -10.53 3.60 -2.25
CA GLY A 44 -10.89 2.98 -3.52
C GLY A 44 -9.70 2.24 -4.15
N THR A 45 -9.87 1.84 -5.41
CA THR A 45 -8.79 1.30 -6.24
C THR A 45 -8.12 2.42 -7.03
N PHE A 46 -6.79 2.43 -7.06
CA PHE A 46 -6.02 3.40 -7.83
C PHE A 46 -4.72 2.76 -8.34
N PRO A 47 -4.31 3.04 -9.59
CA PRO A 47 -3.02 2.56 -10.10
C PRO A 47 -1.85 3.45 -9.63
N LYS A 48 -2.14 4.72 -9.35
CA LYS A 48 -1.18 5.76 -8.96
C LYS A 48 -1.91 6.85 -8.17
N LEU A 49 -1.29 7.30 -7.09
CA LEU A 49 -1.74 8.39 -6.25
C LEU A 49 -0.57 9.38 -6.08
N THR A 50 -0.81 10.65 -6.36
CA THR A 50 0.12 11.70 -5.91
C THR A 50 -0.26 12.04 -4.47
N ILE A 51 0.67 11.81 -3.53
CA ILE A 51 0.46 12.09 -2.11
C ILE A 51 0.53 13.60 -1.86
N GLY A 52 1.50 14.27 -2.49
CA GLY A 52 1.74 15.70 -2.32
C GLY A 52 3.21 16.03 -2.55
N LYS A 53 3.67 17.19 -2.07
CA LYS A 53 5.10 17.53 -2.11
C LYS A 53 5.83 16.87 -0.94
N VAL A 54 7.05 16.41 -1.18
CA VAL A 54 7.91 15.80 -0.15
C VAL A 54 8.06 16.70 1.08
N ALA A 55 8.22 18.02 0.89
CA ALA A 55 8.34 18.97 1.99
C ALA A 55 7.15 18.96 2.96
N ASP A 56 5.94 18.73 2.44
CA ASP A 56 4.70 18.68 3.21
C ASP A 56 4.46 17.28 3.82
N CYS A 57 5.11 16.25 3.28
CA CYS A 57 5.01 14.87 3.72
C CYS A 57 6.09 14.46 4.73
N LYS A 58 7.20 15.21 4.79
CA LYS A 58 8.34 14.91 5.65
C LYS A 58 7.94 14.88 7.13
N ASN A 59 8.46 13.89 7.86
CA ASN A 59 8.13 13.57 9.26
C ASN A 59 6.66 13.20 9.51
N LYS A 60 5.89 12.95 8.45
CA LYS A 60 4.55 12.38 8.58
C LYS A 60 4.58 10.89 8.33
N LYS A 61 3.57 10.22 8.85
CA LYS A 61 3.35 8.80 8.67
C LYS A 61 2.35 8.57 7.55
N LEU A 62 2.74 7.82 6.53
CA LEU A 62 1.83 7.34 5.50
C LEU A 62 1.25 6.01 5.96
N PHE A 63 -0.07 5.92 5.99
CA PHE A 63 -0.79 4.69 6.26
C PHE A 63 -1.45 4.20 4.97
N ILE A 64 -1.26 2.91 4.67
CA ILE A 64 -1.85 2.25 3.51
C ILE A 64 -2.52 0.98 4.04
N GLU A 65 -3.85 0.97 4.00
CA GLU A 65 -4.65 -0.23 4.26
C GLU A 65 -5.05 -0.85 2.92
N VAL A 66 -4.69 -2.11 2.70
CA VAL A 66 -5.14 -2.88 1.53
C VAL A 66 -5.98 -4.04 2.02
N ASN A 67 -7.28 -3.98 1.77
CA ASN A 67 -8.17 -5.12 1.96
C ASN A 67 -8.25 -5.90 0.65
N ALA A 68 -7.57 -7.03 0.58
CA ALA A 68 -7.51 -7.87 -0.60
C ALA A 68 -8.23 -9.19 -0.35
N THR A 69 -9.05 -9.62 -1.32
CA THR A 69 -9.80 -10.88 -1.25
C THR A 69 -9.33 -11.81 -2.36
N ASP A 70 -9.08 -13.07 -1.98
CA ASP A 70 -8.70 -14.10 -2.93
C ASP A 70 -9.89 -14.53 -3.79
N THR A 71 -9.86 -14.10 -5.05
CA THR A 71 -10.78 -14.47 -6.11
C THR A 71 -10.12 -15.32 -7.19
N ASN A 72 -8.82 -15.65 -7.07
CA ASN A 72 -8.11 -16.41 -8.07
C ASN A 72 -8.23 -17.92 -7.80
N ALA A 73 -8.80 -18.68 -8.75
CA ALA A 73 -8.97 -20.12 -8.61
C ALA A 73 -7.65 -20.93 -8.67
N ASN A 74 -6.54 -20.31 -9.10
CA ASN A 74 -5.27 -20.99 -9.36
C ASN A 74 -4.22 -20.76 -8.27
N THR A 75 -4.44 -19.82 -7.35
CA THR A 75 -3.52 -19.52 -6.26
C THR A 75 -4.26 -18.90 -5.10
N ASN A 76 -3.87 -19.28 -3.89
CA ASN A 76 -4.33 -18.65 -2.65
C ASN A 76 -3.38 -17.53 -2.17
N LEU A 77 -2.42 -17.14 -3.00
CA LEU A 77 -1.45 -16.08 -2.71
C LEU A 77 -1.99 -14.72 -3.14
N ILE A 78 -1.82 -13.75 -2.24
CA ILE A 78 -2.16 -12.34 -2.45
C ILE A 78 -0.85 -11.54 -2.36
N PRO A 79 -0.21 -11.25 -3.50
CA PRO A 79 0.93 -10.34 -3.54
C PRO A 79 0.44 -8.88 -3.55
N VAL A 80 1.09 -8.05 -2.74
CA VAL A 80 0.90 -6.61 -2.66
C VAL A 80 2.25 -5.93 -2.89
N THR A 81 2.34 -5.13 -3.94
CA THR A 81 3.53 -4.34 -4.27
C THR A 81 3.20 -2.87 -4.13
N ILE A 82 4.02 -2.17 -3.34
CA ILE A 82 3.95 -0.74 -3.13
C ILE A 82 5.22 -0.11 -3.68
N GLU A 83 5.07 0.90 -4.53
CA GLU A 83 6.16 1.73 -5.01
C GLU A 83 5.96 3.15 -4.49
N LEU A 84 6.94 3.64 -3.74
CA LEU A 84 7.03 5.04 -3.32
C LEU A 84 8.17 5.71 -4.08
N ALA A 85 7.84 6.77 -4.81
CA ALA A 85 8.79 7.49 -5.63
C ALA A 85 8.67 9.00 -5.44
N ASP A 86 9.82 9.66 -5.50
CA ASP A 86 9.93 11.10 -5.61
C ASP A 86 10.81 11.45 -6.83
N ASN A 87 11.19 12.72 -7.00
CA ASN A 87 12.00 13.12 -8.15
C ASN A 87 13.46 12.66 -8.05
N SER A 88 13.90 12.20 -6.89
CA SER A 88 15.28 11.82 -6.59
C SER A 88 15.47 10.30 -6.59
N LYS A 89 14.45 9.54 -6.18
CA LYS A 89 14.54 8.07 -6.11
C LYS A 89 13.17 7.38 -6.10
N LYS A 90 13.24 6.06 -6.19
CA LYS A 90 12.12 5.13 -6.10
C LYS A 90 12.50 4.00 -5.14
N GLU A 91 11.54 3.58 -4.33
CA GLU A 91 11.64 2.46 -3.39
C GLU A 91 10.43 1.54 -3.57
N VAL A 92 10.67 0.23 -3.53
CA VAL A 92 9.66 -0.79 -3.79
C VAL A 92 9.59 -1.73 -2.60
N TYR A 93 8.38 -1.95 -2.11
CA TYR A 93 8.08 -2.87 -1.03
C TYR A 93 7.17 -3.97 -1.58
N GLU A 94 7.57 -5.21 -1.37
CA GLU A 94 6.84 -6.39 -1.84
C GLU A 94 6.41 -7.22 -0.64
N TYR A 95 5.12 -7.49 -0.57
CA TYR A 95 4.51 -8.30 0.47
C TYR A 95 3.72 -9.42 -0.17
N GLU A 96 3.66 -10.55 0.51
CA GLU A 96 2.87 -11.69 0.06
C GLU A 96 2.27 -12.37 1.28
N GLN A 97 1.00 -12.73 1.16
CA GLN A 97 0.34 -13.58 2.14
C GLN A 97 -0.58 -14.60 1.48
N SER A 98 -0.76 -15.74 2.16
CA SER A 98 -1.69 -16.79 1.74
C SER A 98 -3.01 -16.69 2.48
N VAL A 99 -4.13 -16.93 1.80
CA VAL A 99 -5.40 -17.20 2.47
C VAL A 99 -5.58 -18.69 2.75
N ALA A 100 -6.26 -19.01 3.85
CA ALA A 100 -6.54 -20.39 4.24
C ALA A 100 -7.64 -21.05 3.41
N GLN A 101 -8.49 -20.26 2.74
CA GLN A 101 -9.62 -20.72 1.94
C GLN A 101 -9.91 -19.74 0.81
N ASN A 102 -10.46 -20.23 -0.30
CA ASN A 102 -10.90 -19.41 -1.43
C ASN A 102 -11.95 -18.38 -0.96
N GLY A 103 -11.88 -17.14 -1.46
CA GLY A 103 -12.71 -16.04 -0.99
C GLY A 103 -12.32 -15.50 0.38
N GLY A 104 -11.20 -15.97 0.96
CA GLY A 104 -10.62 -15.37 2.15
C GLY A 104 -10.10 -13.96 1.85
N SER A 105 -10.10 -13.11 2.88
CA SER A 105 -9.58 -11.73 2.78
C SER A 105 -8.40 -11.53 3.72
N ILE A 106 -7.45 -10.71 3.28
CA ILE A 106 -6.30 -10.27 4.05
C ILE A 106 -6.33 -8.75 4.11
N LEU A 107 -6.12 -8.23 5.31
CA LEU A 107 -5.98 -6.80 5.56
C LEU A 107 -4.51 -6.49 5.78
N PHE A 108 -3.87 -5.82 4.83
CA PHE A 108 -2.50 -5.33 4.97
C PHE A 108 -2.54 -3.90 5.52
N ASN A 109 -2.04 -3.72 6.74
CA ASN A 109 -1.92 -2.41 7.38
C ASN A 109 -0.46 -1.99 7.35
N ILE A 110 -0.13 -1.13 6.38
CA ILE A 110 1.25 -0.75 6.09
C ILE A 110 1.46 0.68 6.56
N TYR A 111 2.49 0.86 7.37
CA TYR A 111 2.85 2.11 8.01
C TYR A 111 4.25 2.52 7.53
N ILE A 112 4.35 3.67 6.86
CA ILE A 112 5.61 4.16 6.30
C ILE A 112 5.95 5.51 6.94
N ASP A 113 7.02 5.56 7.70
CA ASP A 113 7.54 6.81 8.24
C ASP A 113 8.36 7.53 7.15
N ILE A 114 7.96 8.75 6.79
CA ILE A 114 8.64 9.55 5.76
C ILE A 114 9.67 10.44 6.44
N VAL A 115 10.96 10.15 6.23
CA VAL A 115 12.08 10.84 6.92
C VAL A 115 12.90 11.74 5.99
#